data_AF-A0A7J4HKS0-F1
#
_entry.id   AF-A0A7J4HKS0-F1
#
_cell.length_a   1.000
_cell.length_b   1.000
_cell.length_c   1.000
_cell.angle_alpha   90.00
_cell.angle_beta   90.00
_cell.angle_gamma   90.00
#
_symmetry.space_group_name_H-M   'P 1'
#
loop_
_entity.id
_entity.type
_entity.pdbx_description
1 polymer ?
#
loop_
_entity_poly.entity_id
_entity_poly.type
_entity_poly.pdbx_seq_one_letter_code
_entity_poly.pdbx_strand_id
1 'polypeptide(L)'
;MPAGTHPPGSGGVAKNAIEVLEEIGIETGELHPKSVDSVYPGDYDVIISMGCGVICPSLLIDEDWGLEDPHRGEKEVYRKTRDEIRVLVSELVESNTDA
;
A
#
# COMPACT_ATOMS: atom_id res chain seq x y z
N MET A 1 0.37 5.86 6.08
CA MET A 1 0.37 4.52 6.73
C MET A 1 -0.48 3.56 5.90
N PRO A 2 -0.23 2.23 5.87
CA PRO A 2 -1.06 1.29 5.10
C PRO A 2 -2.29 0.81 5.88
N ALA A 3 -3.41 0.61 5.18
CA ALA A 3 -4.63 0.00 5.68
C ALA A 3 -5.37 -0.73 4.54
N GLY A 4 -6.25 -1.68 4.86
CA GLY A 4 -7.04 -2.44 3.89
C GLY A 4 -8.54 -2.43 4.20
N THR A 5 -9.36 -2.54 3.17
CA THR A 5 -10.84 -2.62 3.30
C THR A 5 -11.32 -3.94 3.88
N HIS A 6 -10.59 -5.02 3.58
CA HIS A 6 -10.87 -6.38 4.07
C HIS A 6 -9.59 -7.02 4.61
N PRO A 7 -9.06 -6.55 5.76
CA PRO A 7 -7.92 -7.21 6.38
C PRO A 7 -8.34 -8.63 6.80
N PRO A 8 -7.46 -9.64 6.64
CA PRO A 8 -7.77 -10.98 7.09
C PRO A 8 -8.00 -11.00 8.60
N GLY A 9 -9.11 -11.60 9.04
CA GLY A 9 -9.44 -11.72 10.47
C GLY A 9 -8.45 -12.58 11.28
N SER A 10 -7.66 -13.40 10.59
CA SER A 10 -6.48 -14.09 11.11
C SER A 10 -5.47 -14.25 9.97
N GLY A 11 -4.27 -13.68 10.12
CA GLY A 11 -3.22 -13.75 9.10
C GLY A 11 -2.29 -12.53 9.15
N GLY A 12 -1.00 -12.76 8.90
CA GLY A 12 -0.02 -11.68 8.77
C GLY A 12 0.02 -11.12 7.36
N VAL A 13 1.01 -10.26 7.10
CA VAL A 13 1.34 -9.81 5.75
C VAL A 13 1.69 -11.00 4.86
N ALA A 14 1.36 -10.93 3.57
CA ALA A 14 1.66 -11.98 2.62
C ALA A 14 3.16 -12.32 2.63
N LYS A 15 3.49 -13.61 2.73
CA LYS A 15 4.89 -14.08 2.81
C LYS A 15 5.75 -13.56 1.65
N ASN A 16 5.22 -13.61 0.42
CA ASN A 16 5.93 -13.09 -0.75
C ASN A 16 6.19 -11.59 -0.64
N ALA A 17 5.28 -10.80 -0.06
CA ALA A 17 5.48 -9.37 0.15
C ALA A 17 6.61 -9.12 1.16
N ILE A 18 6.65 -9.89 2.26
CA ILE A 18 7.74 -9.83 3.25
C ILE A 18 9.08 -10.11 2.58
N GLU A 19 9.18 -11.23 1.86
CA GLU A 19 10.44 -11.66 1.21
C GLU A 19 10.96 -10.62 0.21
N VAL A 20 10.11 -10.01 -0.62
CA VAL A 20 10.57 -9.01 -1.60
C VAL A 20 10.94 -7.66 -0.97
N LEU A 21 10.39 -7.32 0.19
CA LEU A 21 10.77 -6.12 0.94
C LEU A 21 12.12 -6.33 1.65
N GLU A 22 12.32 -7.50 2.24
CA GLU A 22 13.58 -7.87 2.88
C GLU A 22 14.74 -7.97 1.88
N GLU A 23 14.47 -8.41 0.64
CA GLU A 23 15.45 -8.42 -0.46
C GLU A 23 16.12 -7.06 -0.70
N ILE A 24 15.41 -5.97 -0.45
CA ILE A 24 15.92 -4.59 -0.61
C ILE A 24 16.27 -3.92 0.73
N GLY A 25 16.28 -4.69 1.82
CA GLY A 25 16.67 -4.22 3.15
C GLY A 25 15.61 -3.44 3.91
N ILE A 26 14.32 -3.58 3.55
CA ILE A 26 13.21 -2.98 4.32
C ILE A 26 12.82 -3.89 5.48
N GLU A 27 12.75 -3.32 6.69
CA GLU A 27 12.32 -4.05 7.88
C GLU A 27 10.81 -4.30 7.86
N THR A 28 10.40 -5.54 8.12
CA THR A 28 9.01 -6.01 7.99
C THR A 28 8.38 -6.41 9.32
N GLY A 29 9.14 -6.42 10.42
CA GLY A 29 8.74 -7.00 11.70
C GLY A 29 7.52 -6.35 12.35
N GLU A 30 7.27 -5.07 12.08
CA GLU A 30 6.12 -4.34 12.62
C GLU A 30 4.92 -4.28 11.65
N LEU A 31 5.06 -4.84 10.44
CA LEU A 31 4.00 -4.81 9.44
C LEU A 31 2.89 -5.78 9.80
N HIS A 32 1.67 -5.27 9.92
CA HIS A 32 0.48 -6.06 10.17
C HIS A 32 -0.73 -5.48 9.43
N PRO A 33 -1.69 -6.31 9.00
CA PRO A 33 -2.93 -5.84 8.41
C PRO A 33 -3.73 -4.96 9.39
N LYS A 34 -4.26 -3.84 8.90
CA LYS A 34 -5.09 -2.90 9.64
C LYS A 34 -6.35 -2.61 8.83
N SER A 35 -7.49 -2.40 9.50
CA SER A 35 -8.72 -2.01 8.81
C SER A 35 -8.68 -0.54 8.43
N VAL A 36 -9.19 -0.23 7.25
CA VAL A 36 -9.47 1.12 6.78
C VAL A 36 -10.43 1.87 7.71
N ASP A 37 -11.32 1.17 8.41
CA ASP A 37 -12.27 1.78 9.36
C ASP A 37 -11.57 2.44 10.55
N SER A 38 -10.31 2.08 10.82
CA SER A 38 -9.48 2.70 11.86
C SER A 38 -8.74 3.96 11.39
N VAL A 39 -8.84 4.29 10.09
CA VAL A 39 -8.19 5.45 9.48
C VAL A 39 -9.16 6.62 9.52
N TYR A 40 -8.75 7.71 10.18
CA TYR A 40 -9.48 8.97 10.13
C TYR A 40 -8.90 9.84 9.01
N PRO A 41 -9.71 10.34 8.07
CA PRO A 41 -9.19 11.14 6.95
C PRO A 41 -8.40 12.38 7.36
N GLY A 42 -8.75 13.00 8.51
CA GLY A 42 -8.07 14.20 9.00
C GLY A 42 -6.68 13.97 9.58
N ASP A 43 -6.25 12.71 9.76
CA ASP A 43 -4.92 12.38 10.28
C ASP A 43 -3.84 12.34 9.19
N TYR A 44 -4.23 12.47 7.91
CA TYR A 44 -3.33 12.31 6.76
C TYR A 44 -3.50 13.47 5.77
N ASP A 45 -2.39 13.96 5.23
CA ASP A 45 -2.40 15.01 4.20
C ASP A 45 -2.82 14.49 2.82
N VAL A 46 -2.52 13.22 2.54
CA VAL A 46 -2.81 12.56 1.27
C VAL A 46 -3.23 11.10 1.53
N ILE A 47 -4.34 10.68 0.94
CA ILE A 47 -4.86 9.31 0.98
C ILE A 47 -4.80 8.71 -0.42
N ILE A 48 -3.98 7.68 -0.58
CA ILE A 48 -3.69 7.05 -1.87
C ILE A 48 -4.33 5.66 -1.92
N SER A 49 -5.12 5.41 -2.95
CA SER A 49 -5.62 4.08 -3.30
C SER A 49 -4.60 3.34 -4.17
N MET A 50 -4.37 2.06 -3.84
CA MET A 50 -3.51 1.19 -4.63
C MET A 50 -4.18 0.66 -5.90
N GLY A 51 -5.49 0.84 -6.11
CA GLY A 51 -6.15 0.37 -7.35
C GLY A 51 -7.22 -0.71 -7.17
N CYS A 52 -7.81 -0.86 -5.98
CA CYS A 52 -8.84 -1.89 -5.78
C CYS A 52 -10.20 -1.55 -6.42
N GLY A 53 -10.37 -0.35 -6.98
CA GLY A 53 -11.67 0.11 -7.51
C GLY A 53 -12.78 0.18 -6.45
N VAL A 54 -12.43 0.03 -5.16
CA VAL A 54 -13.37 0.05 -4.06
C VAL A 54 -13.62 1.49 -3.70
N ILE A 55 -14.83 1.96 -4.03
CA ILE A 55 -15.33 3.25 -3.57
C ILE A 55 -15.64 3.09 -2.08
N CYS A 56 -14.76 3.59 -1.22
CA CYS A 56 -14.98 3.60 0.23
C CYS A 56 -15.64 4.95 0.61
N PRO A 57 -16.93 5.01 0.98
CA PRO A 57 -17.62 6.29 1.21
C PRO A 57 -17.06 7.09 2.39
N SER A 58 -16.36 6.42 3.31
CA SER A 58 -15.77 7.00 4.51
C SER A 58 -14.40 7.63 4.29
N LEU A 59 -13.74 7.33 3.17
CA LEU A 59 -12.44 7.90 2.82
C LEU A 59 -12.55 8.75 1.55
N LEU A 60 -12.04 9.97 1.63
CA LEU A 60 -11.74 10.76 0.44
C LEU A 60 -10.38 10.30 -0.08
N ILE A 61 -10.35 9.79 -1.31
CA ILE A 61 -9.11 9.34 -1.97
C ILE A 61 -8.60 10.51 -2.81
N ASP A 62 -7.36 10.92 -2.59
CA ASP A 62 -6.71 12.01 -3.32
C ASP A 62 -6.10 11.52 -4.64
N GLU A 63 -5.46 10.34 -4.61
CA GLU A 63 -4.86 9.69 -5.77
C GLU A 63 -5.24 8.21 -5.84
N ASP A 64 -5.48 7.70 -7.05
CA ASP A 64 -5.63 6.27 -7.31
C ASP A 64 -4.55 5.81 -8.29
N TRP A 65 -3.62 4.99 -7.79
CA TRP A 65 -2.50 4.49 -8.59
C TRP A 65 -2.87 3.31 -9.49
N GLY A 66 -4.04 2.70 -9.30
CA GLY A 66 -4.56 1.68 -10.23
C GLY A 66 -3.67 0.45 -10.39
N LEU A 67 -2.86 0.11 -9.38
CA LEU A 67 -1.97 -1.04 -9.40
C LEU A 67 -2.75 -2.35 -9.39
N GLU A 68 -2.25 -3.34 -10.13
CA GLU A 68 -2.80 -4.69 -10.11
C GLU A 68 -2.46 -5.41 -8.79
N ASP A 69 -3.45 -6.05 -8.16
CA ASP A 69 -3.26 -6.74 -6.89
C ASP A 69 -2.32 -7.95 -7.07
N PRO A 70 -1.13 -7.95 -6.43
CA PRO A 70 -0.18 -9.07 -6.55
C PRO A 70 -0.63 -10.31 -5.76
N HIS A 71 -1.73 -10.24 -5.00
CA HIS A 71 -2.19 -11.34 -4.16
C HIS A 71 -2.37 -12.64 -4.97
N ARG A 72 -1.91 -13.76 -4.40
CA ARG A 72 -1.84 -15.10 -5.06
C ARG A 72 -0.95 -15.19 -6.31
N GLY A 73 -0.33 -14.09 -6.75
CA GLY A 73 0.67 -14.10 -7.80
C GLY A 73 1.99 -14.75 -7.37
N GLU A 74 2.85 -14.98 -8.35
CA GLU A 74 4.23 -15.41 -8.11
C GLU A 74 5.06 -14.27 -7.50
N LYS A 75 6.17 -14.61 -6.85
CA LYS A 75 7.07 -13.63 -6.22
C LYS A 75 7.50 -12.51 -7.18
N GLU A 76 7.66 -12.81 -8.46
CA GLU A 76 8.03 -11.81 -9.47
C GLU A 76 6.97 -10.71 -9.65
N VAL A 77 5.68 -11.05 -9.50
CA VAL A 77 4.60 -10.05 -9.52
C VAL A 77 4.75 -9.09 -8.34
N TYR A 78 5.04 -9.62 -7.15
CA TYR A 78 5.30 -8.78 -5.96
C TYR A 78 6.50 -7.86 -6.15
N ARG A 79 7.58 -8.32 -6.81
CA ARG A 79 8.74 -7.47 -7.11
C ARG A 79 8.37 -6.33 -8.05
N LYS A 80 7.63 -6.62 -9.12
CA LYS A 80 7.15 -5.60 -10.06
C LYS A 80 6.29 -4.55 -9.35
N THR A 81 5.30 -4.98 -8.55
CA THR A 81 4.46 -4.08 -7.78
C THR A 81 5.28 -3.24 -6.78
N ARG A 82 6.25 -3.85 -6.08
CA ARG A 82 7.16 -3.13 -5.18
C ARG A 82 7.94 -2.05 -5.91
N ASP A 83 8.49 -2.37 -7.08
CA ASP A 83 9.32 -1.45 -7.86
C ASP A 83 8.49 -0.31 -8.45
N GLU A 84 7.25 -0.59 -8.87
CA GLU A 84 6.29 0.41 -9.33
C GLU A 84 5.87 1.36 -8.20
N ILE A 85 5.52 0.83 -7.03
CA ILE A 85 5.24 1.64 -5.82
C ILE A 85 6.43 2.53 -5.48
N ARG A 86 7.67 2.02 -5.61
CA ARG A 86 8.87 2.81 -5.32
C ARG A 86 9.01 4.02 -6.26
N VAL A 87 8.70 3.85 -7.54
CA VAL A 87 8.72 4.96 -8.52
C VAL A 87 7.66 5.99 -8.16
N LEU A 88 6.42 5.56 -7.94
CA LEU A 88 5.29 6.44 -7.61
C LEU A 88 5.53 7.22 -6.30
N VAL A 89 6.06 6.56 -5.26
CA VAL A 89 6.45 7.24 -4.01
C VAL A 89 7.55 8.28 -4.26
N SER A 90 8.52 7.97 -5.11
CA SER A 90 9.60 8.91 -5.42
C SER A 90 9.07 10.15 -6.15
N GLU A 91 8.21 9.95 -7.15
CA GLU A 91 7.54 11.02 -7.89
C GLU A 91 6.65 11.89 -6.98
N LEU A 92 5.93 11.27 -6.03
CA LEU A 92 5.12 11.97 -5.04
C LEU A 92 5.96 12.84 -4.10
N VAL A 93 7.13 12.35 -3.67
CA VAL A 93 8.03 13.14 -2.82
C VAL A 93 8.61 14.32 -3.59
N GLU A 94 8.99 14.12 -4.86
CA GLU A 94 9.51 15.20 -5.69
C GLU A 94 8.44 16.27 -5.95
N SER A 95 7.21 15.89 -6.28
CA SER A 95 6.12 16.84 -6.53
C SER A 95 5.73 17.65 -5.29
N ASN A 96 5.91 17.08 -4.09
CA ASN A 96 5.58 17.73 -2.82
C ASN A 96 6.72 18.58 -2.23
N THR A 97 7.89 18.64 -2.89
CA THR A 97 9.06 19.43 -2.43
C THR A 97 9.12 20.84 -3.07
N ASP A 98 8.20 21.18 -3.96
CA ASP A 98 8.11 22.50 -4.62
C ASP A 98 7.17 23.52 -3.94
N ALA A 99 6.81 23.31 -2.66
CA ALA A 99 5.91 24.18 -1.88
C ALA A 99 6.61 24.95 -0.75
#